data_AF-A0A7C3VFX9-F1
#
_entry.id   AF-A0A7C3VFX9-F1
#
_cell.length_a   1.000
_cell.length_b   1.000
_cell.length_c   1.000
_cell.angle_alpha   90.00
_cell.angle_beta   90.00
_cell.angle_gamma   90.00
#
_symmetry.space_group_name_H-M   'P 1'
#
loop_
_entity.id
_entity.type
_entity.pdbx_description
1 polymer ?
#
loop_
_entity_poly.entity_id
_entity_poly.type
_entity_poly.pdbx_seq_one_letter_code
_entity_poly.pdbx_strand_id
1 'polypeptide(L)' 'MDSFACLGVACLPELCEVSERLSLKNIPHQGIPLRKTGCVDTEVDVEKVKAFLMAGLENEKEGAGDNTGKT' A
#
# COMPACT_ATOMS: atom_id res chain seq x y z
N MET A 1 11.86 6.49 16.73
CA MET A 1 11.76 5.11 16.24
C MET A 1 10.96 5.22 14.97
N ASP A 2 11.62 5.17 13.81
CA ASP A 2 10.92 5.29 12.54
C ASP A 2 10.11 4.00 12.36
N SER A 3 8.78 4.10 12.50
CA SER A 3 7.89 2.96 12.34
C SER A 3 7.73 2.70 10.85
N PHE A 4 8.34 1.63 10.34
CA PHE A 4 8.21 1.23 8.95
C PHE A 4 7.24 0.04 8.83
N ALA A 5 6.37 0.11 7.83
CA ALA A 5 5.44 -0.96 7.44
C ALA A 5 5.65 -1.28 5.96
N CYS A 6 5.33 -2.51 5.56
CA CYS A 6 5.56 -2.98 4.20
C CYS A 6 4.25 -3.27 3.47
N LEU A 7 4.15 -2.87 2.20
CA LEU A 7 3.11 -3.34 1.29
C LEU A 7 3.76 -4.15 0.17
N GLY A 8 3.50 -5.46 0.14
CA GLY A 8 4.02 -6.37 -0.87
C GLY A 8 3.08 -6.50 -2.07
N VAL A 9 3.64 -6.50 -3.28
CA VAL A 9 2.92 -6.78 -4.54
C VAL A 9 3.72 -7.82 -5.32
N ALA A 10 3.23 -9.05 -5.36
CA ALA A 10 3.94 -10.16 -5.99
C ALA A 10 3.00 -11.33 -6.32
N CYS A 11 3.57 -12.41 -6.88
CA CYS A 11 2.89 -13.69 -6.98
C CYS A 11 2.51 -14.18 -5.58
N LEU A 12 1.40 -14.91 -5.45
CA LEU A 12 0.93 -15.41 -4.15
C LEU A 12 2.00 -16.21 -3.37
N PRO A 13 2.79 -17.12 -3.98
CA PRO A 13 3.84 -17.84 -3.25
C PRO A 13 4.90 -16.91 -2.63
N GLU A 14 5.35 -15.91 -3.39
CA GLU A 14 6.33 -14.91 -2.94
C GLU A 14 5.78 -14.05 -1.79
N LEU A 15 4.49 -13.67 -1.87
CA LEU A 15 3.82 -12.94 -0.80
C LEU A 15 3.75 -13.76 0.49
N CYS A 16 3.47 -15.06 0.41
CA CYS A 16 3.45 -15.95 1.56
C CYS A 16 4.84 -16.06 2.21
N GLU A 17 5.90 -16.30 1.42
CA GLU A 17 7.26 -16.39 1.95
C GLU A 17 7.68 -15.09 2.64
N VAL A 18 7.45 -13.95 2.00
CA VAL A 18 7.80 -12.65 2.58
C VAL A 18 6.96 -12.36 3.83
N SER A 19 5.68 -12.74 3.84
CA SER A 19 4.81 -12.57 5.00
C SER A 19 5.35 -13.33 6.22
N GLU A 20 5.77 -14.58 6.05
CA GLU A 20 6.39 -15.37 7.13
C GLU A 20 7.65 -14.68 7.66
N ARG A 21 8.53 -14.23 6.76
CA ARG A 21 9.81 -13.59 7.12
C ARG A 21 9.62 -12.24 7.81
N LEU A 22 8.64 -11.44 7.41
CA LEU A 22 8.32 -10.16 8.04
C LEU A 22 7.61 -10.36 9.38
N SER A 23 6.74 -11.37 9.49
CA SER A 23 6.10 -11.75 10.76
C SER A 23 7.13 -12.12 11.83
N LEU A 24 8.14 -12.92 11.47
CA LEU A 24 9.24 -13.28 12.39
C LEU A 24 10.03 -12.07 12.90
N LYS A 25 10.04 -10.97 12.15
CA LYS A 25 10.71 -9.72 12.50
C LYS A 25 9.80 -8.70 13.19
N ASN A 26 8.54 -9.05 13.44
CA ASN A 26 7.50 -8.15 13.95
C ASN A 26 7.33 -6.88 13.09
N ILE A 27 7.51 -6.99 11.77
CA ILE A 27 7.30 -5.88 10.85
C ILE A 27 5.85 -5.94 10.35
N PRO A 28 5.03 -4.91 10.56
CA PRO A 28 3.68 -4.84 10.02
C PRO A 28 3.72 -4.89 8.49
N HIS A 29 2.89 -5.75 7.89
CA HIS A 29 2.87 -5.89 6.45
C HIS A 29 1.51 -6.31 5.92
N GLN A 30 1.27 -5.96 4.66
CA GLN A 30 0.10 -6.35 3.88
C GLN A 30 0.54 -6.79 2.48
N GLY A 31 -0.28 -7.60 1.81
CA GLY A 31 0.04 -8.14 0.48
C GLY A 31 -1.11 -8.01 -0.50
N ILE A 32 -0.80 -7.64 -1.74
CA ILE A 32 -1.74 -7.61 -2.86
C ILE A 32 -1.22 -8.57 -3.95
N PRO A 33 -1.91 -9.68 -4.21
CA PRO A 33 -1.49 -10.63 -5.24
C PRO A 33 -1.67 -10.03 -6.64
N LEU A 34 -0.77 -10.40 -7.54
CA LEU A 34 -0.93 -10.14 -8.97
C LEU A 34 -2.22 -10.80 -9.49
N ARG A 35 -2.93 -10.11 -10.38
CA ARG A 35 -4.07 -10.66 -11.14
C ARG A 35 -3.61 -11.66 -12.19
N LYS A 36 -2.44 -11.39 -12.78
CA LYS A 36 -1.77 -12.26 -13.75
C LYS A 36 -0.28 -12.29 -13.47
N THR A 37 0.26 -13.49 -13.28
CA THR A 37 1.69 -13.71 -13.00
C THR A 37 2.49 -13.86 -14.30
N GLY A 38 3.77 -13.49 -14.28
CA GLY A 38 4.66 -13.54 -15.44
C GLY A 38 5.80 -12.53 -15.35
N CYS A 39 6.90 -12.77 -16.08
CA CYS A 39 8.01 -11.81 -16.20
C CYS A 39 7.68 -10.64 -17.13
N VAL A 40 6.72 -10.83 -18.02
CA VAL A 40 6.20 -9.85 -18.99
C VAL A 40 4.67 -9.90 -18.92
N ASP A 41 4.02 -8.79 -19.20
CA ASP A 41 2.55 -8.64 -19.16
C ASP A 41 1.93 -9.11 -17.84
N THR A 42 2.63 -8.84 -16.74
CA THR A 42 2.15 -9.00 -15.37
C THR A 42 1.06 -7.98 -15.09
N GLU A 43 0.00 -8.38 -14.39
CA GLU A 43 -1.12 -7.49 -14.10
C GLU A 43 -1.38 -7.39 -12.59
N VAL A 44 -1.63 -6.18 -12.11
CA VAL A 44 -1.98 -5.88 -10.72
C VAL A 44 -3.17 -4.93 -10.67
N ASP A 45 -3.97 -5.04 -9.62
CA ASP A 45 -5.00 -4.05 -9.30
C ASP A 45 -4.37 -2.77 -8.72
N VAL A 46 -4.07 -1.81 -9.60
CA VAL A 46 -3.42 -0.54 -9.21
C VAL A 46 -4.29 0.29 -8.27
N GLU A 47 -5.61 0.28 -8.45
CA GLU A 47 -6.51 1.05 -7.58
C GLU A 47 -6.54 0.46 -6.17
N LYS A 48 -6.49 -0.87 -6.05
CA LYS A 48 -6.32 -1.53 -4.75
C LYS A 48 -4.99 -1.18 -4.09
N VAL A 49 -3.89 -1.14 -4.86
CA VAL A 49 -2.57 -0.74 -4.33
C VAL A 49 -2.62 0.69 -3.79
N LYS A 50 -3.19 1.63 -4.54
CA LYS A 50 -3.37 3.03 -4.09
C LYS A 50 -4.22 3.10 -2.82
N ALA A 51 -5.34 2.37 -2.77
CA ALA A 51 -6.22 2.36 -1.60
C ALA A 51 -5.48 1.91 -0.33
N PHE A 52 -4.63 0.88 -0.43
CA PHE A 52 -3.83 0.40 0.71
C PHE A 52 -2.74 1.39 1.11
N LEU A 53 -2.08 2.05 0.16
CA LEU A 53 -1.10 3.10 0.46
C LEU A 53 -1.73 4.34 1.09
N MET A 54 -2.97 4.66 0.72
CA MET A 54 -3.71 5.79 1.26
C MET A 54 -4.43 5.47 2.57
N ALA A 55 -4.51 4.19 2.95
CA ALA A 55 -5.15 3.77 4.18
C ALA A 55 -4.47 4.44 5.39
N GLY A 56 -5.25 5.19 6.17
CA GLY A 56 -4.75 5.93 7.33
C GLY A 56 -4.28 7.37 7.06
N LEU A 57 -4.26 7.84 5.81
CA LEU A 57 -4.00 9.24 5.45
C LEU A 57 -5.26 10.13 5.45
N GLU A 58 -6.40 9.60 5.88
CA GLU A 58 -7.73 10.22 5.75
C GLU A 58 -7.95 11.49 6.61
N ASN A 59 -6.94 11.96 7.35
CA ASN A 59 -7.05 13.10 8.26
C ASN A 59 -6.41 14.43 7.77
N GLU A 60 -5.86 14.54 6.56
CA GLU A 60 -5.12 15.75 6.14
C GLU A 60 -5.83 16.66 5.11
N LYS A 61 -7.12 16.42 4.80
CA LYS A 61 -7.85 17.20 3.77
C LYS A 61 -8.83 18.27 4.28
N GLU A 62 -8.83 18.64 5.56
CA GLU A 62 -9.68 19.74 6.07
C GLU A 62 -8.97 21.10 6.22
N GLY A 63 -7.74 21.27 5.73
CA GLY A 63 -6.95 22.48 5.98
C GLY A 63 -6.57 23.36 4.78
N ALA A 64 -6.90 22.98 3.54
CA ALA A 64 -6.37 23.66 2.35
C ALA A 64 -7.43 24.50 1.61
N GLY A 65 -7.77 25.64 2.20
CA GLY A 65 -8.00 26.92 1.50
C GLY A 65 -9.39 27.18 0.88
N ASP A 66 -10.22 27.93 1.60
CA ASP A 66 -11.11 28.92 0.98
C ASP A 66 -10.67 30.32 1.44
N ASN A 67 -9.82 30.95 0.62
CA ASN A 67 -9.60 32.40 0.68
C ASN A 67 -10.29 33.03 -0.52
N THR A 68 -11.62 32.97 -0.60
CA THR A 68 -12.36 33.92 -1.44
C THR A 68 -12.55 35.22 -0.67
N GLY A 69 -11.64 36.16 -0.94
CA GLY A 69 -11.85 37.56 -0.61
C GLY A 69 -13.15 38.05 -1.22
N LYS A 70 -13.96 38.73 -0.41
CA LYS A 70 -14.95 39.67 -0.90
C LYS A 70 -14.93 40.89 0.00
N THR A 71 -14.41 41.96 -0.61
CA THR A 71 -14.55 43.38 -0.25
C THR A 71 -16.00 43.76 0.03
#